data_AF-A0A940VAL2-F1
#
_entry.id   AF-A0A940VAL2-F1
#
_cell.length_a   1.000
_cell.length_b   1.000
_cell.length_c   1.000
_cell.angle_alpha   90.00
_cell.angle_beta   90.00
_cell.angle_gamma   90.00
#
_symmetry.space_group_name_H-M   'P 1'
#
loop_
_entity.id
_entity.type
_entity.pdbx_description
1 polymer ?
#
loop_
_entity_poly.entity_id
_entity_poly.type
_entity_poly.pdbx_seq_one_letter_code
_entity_poly.pdbx_strand_id
1 'polypeptide(L)' 'MVELDTLYPEYAFSKNKGYGTREHMQVLRRLGPCPLHRRSFAPMKQGTSAI' A
#
# COMPACT_ATOMS: atom_id res chain seq x y z
N MET A 1 -9.91 -3.20 10.06
CA MET A 1 -8.48 -2.83 10.02
C MET A 1 -8.19 -1.58 10.85
N VAL A 2 -8.71 -1.48 12.09
CA VAL A 2 -8.38 -0.35 12.98
C VAL A 2 -7.05 -0.64 13.69
N GLU A 3 -6.84 -1.87 14.13
CA GLU A 3 -5.57 -2.31 14.73
C GLU A 3 -4.38 -2.19 13.76
N LEU A 4 -4.59 -2.50 12.47
CA LEU A 4 -3.57 -2.32 11.43
C LEU A 4 -3.25 -0.85 11.18
N ASP A 5 -4.22 0.04 11.38
CA ASP A 5 -4.02 1.49 11.29
C ASP A 5 -3.16 2.00 12.44
N THR A 6 -3.31 1.42 13.64
CA THR A 6 -2.43 1.73 14.77
C THR A 6 -1.00 1.30 14.52
N LEU A 7 -0.78 0.13 13.88
CA LEU A 7 0.55 -0.38 13.55
C LEU A 7 1.17 0.31 12.32
N TYR A 8 0.34 0.75 11.38
CA TYR A 8 0.76 1.34 10.10
C TYR A 8 -0.07 2.61 9.78
N PRO A 9 0.02 3.67 10.62
CA PRO A 9 -0.86 4.84 10.52
C PRO A 9 -0.71 5.58 9.20
N GLU A 10 0.48 5.53 8.61
CA GLU A 10 0.78 6.16 7.32
C GLU A 10 -0.08 5.61 6.19
N TYR A 11 -0.50 4.35 6.27
CA TYR A 11 -1.26 3.67 5.22
C TYR A 11 -2.77 3.86 5.34
N ALA A 12 -3.26 4.46 6.42
CA ALA A 12 -4.67 4.77 6.66
C ALA A 12 -5.62 3.56 6.43
N PHE A 13 -5.20 2.37 6.86
CA PHE A 13 -5.98 1.13 6.72
C PHE A 13 -7.35 1.20 7.37
N SER A 14 -7.54 2.04 8.39
CA SER A 14 -8.86 2.29 8.96
C SER A 14 -9.82 2.92 7.95
N LYS A 15 -9.33 3.68 6.98
CA LYS A 15 -10.12 4.39 5.96
C LYS A 15 -10.23 3.61 4.65
N ASN A 16 -9.11 3.19 4.06
CA ASN A 16 -9.09 2.54 2.75
C ASN A 16 -9.18 1.01 2.81
N LYS A 17 -9.05 0.40 4.00
CA LYS A 17 -9.11 -1.06 4.21
C LYS A 17 -8.13 -1.87 3.35
N GLY A 18 -7.06 -1.25 2.83
CA GLY A 18 -6.09 -1.87 1.94
C GLY A 18 -6.50 -1.91 0.46
N TYR A 19 -7.61 -1.25 0.07
CA TYR A 19 -7.92 -1.02 -1.33
C TYR A 19 -6.99 0.05 -1.92
N GLY A 20 -6.67 -0.08 -3.21
CA GLY A 20 -5.80 0.84 -3.95
C GLY A 20 -6.41 2.21 -4.24
N THR A 21 -6.89 2.91 -3.21
CA THR A 21 -7.38 4.28 -3.31
C THR A 21 -6.24 5.23 -3.66
N ARG A 22 -6.57 6.43 -4.17
CA ARG A 22 -5.58 7.45 -4.53
C ARG A 22 -4.64 7.78 -3.36
N GLU A 23 -5.19 7.92 -2.15
CA GLU A 23 -4.42 8.18 -0.93
C GLU A 23 -3.49 7.02 -0.59
N HIS A 24 -4.02 5.79 -0.62
CA HIS A 24 -3.22 4.59 -0.33
C HIS A 24 -2.07 4.42 -1.33
N MET A 25 -2.34 4.66 -2.62
CA MET A 25 -1.32 4.63 -3.68
C MET A 25 -0.27 5.72 -3.54
N GLN A 26 -0.61 6.91 -3.00
CA GLN A 26 0.38 7.95 -2.73
C GLN A 26 1.37 7.54 -1.63
N VAL A 27 0.85 6.97 -0.55
CA VAL A 27 1.67 6.45 0.55
C VAL A 27 2.55 5.30 0.06
N LEU A 28 1.98 4.35 -0.69
CA LEU A 28 2.72 3.25 -1.29
C LEU A 28 3.85 3.72 -2.21
N ARG A 29 3.67 4.80 -2.97
CA ARG A 29 4.76 5.39 -3.79
C ARG A 29 5.84 6.07 -2.94
N ARG A 30 5.48 6.64 -1.80
CA ARG A 30 6.41 7.36 -0.93
C ARG A 30 7.23 6.44 -0.02
N LEU A 31 6.57 5.45 0.58
CA LEU A 31 7.13 4.58 1.62
C LEU A 31 7.38 3.15 1.14
N GLY A 32 6.87 2.79 -0.03
CA GLY A 32 6.81 1.41 -0.49
C GLY A 32 5.70 0.62 0.19
N PRO A 33 5.60 -0.69 -0.10
CA PRO A 33 4.64 -1.57 0.56
C PRO A 33 5.16 -2.13 1.89
N CYS A 34 4.32 -2.09 2.93
CA CYS A 34 4.56 -2.79 4.20
C CYS A 34 4.36 -4.32 4.10
N PRO A 35 4.78 -5.12 5.11
CA PRO A 35 4.67 -6.59 5.10
C PRO A 35 3.25 -7.16 4.91
N LEU A 36 2.21 -6.37 5.23
CA LEU A 36 0.81 -6.78 5.06
C LEU A 36 0.33 -6.68 3.60
N HIS A 37 1.05 -5.96 2.74
CA HIS A 37 0.65 -5.80 1.35
C HIS A 37 0.92 -7.07 0.55
N ARG A 38 -0.09 -7.50 -0.19
CA ARG A 38 0.01 -8.64 -1.09
C ARG A 38 0.84 -8.25 -2.31
N ARG A 39 2.09 -8.74 -2.35
CA ARG A 39 3.03 -8.50 -3.45
C ARG A 39 2.59 -9.07 -4.81
N SER A 40 1.64 -10.01 -4.80
CA SER A 40 1.08 -10.62 -6.02
C SER A 40 -0.02 -9.79 -6.70
N PHE A 41 -0.49 -8.68 -6.09
CA PHE A 41 -1.52 -7.83 -6.69
C PHE A 41 -0.93 -6.95 -7.80
N ALA A 42 -1.67 -6.82 -8.90
CA ALA A 42 -1.23 -6.18 -10.15
C ALA A 42 -0.51 -4.81 -10.02
N PRO A 43 -0.90 -3.86 -9.15
CA PRO A 43 -0.17 -2.59 -9.02
C PRO A 43 1.23 -2.73 -8.36
N MET A 44 1.59 -3.92 -7.89
CA MET A 44 2.90 -4.24 -7.29
C MET A 44 3.84 -4.97 -8.25
N LYS A 45 3.39 -5.28 -9.48
CA LYS A 45 4.32 -5.66 -10.55
C LYS A 45 5.16 -4.43 -10.86
N GLN A 46 6.33 -4.36 -10.22
CA GLN A 46 7.42 -3.50 -10.64
C GLN A 46 7.45 -3.54 -12.16
N GLY A 47 7.14 -2.39 -12.78
CA GLY A 47 7.51 -2.22 -14.17
C GLY A 47 9.00 -2.53 -14.23
N THR A 48 9.34 -3.58 -14.95
CA THR A 48 10.67 -3.70 -15.53
C THR A 48 10.95 -2.35 -16.16
N SER A 49 11.78 -1.55 -15.50
CA SER A 49 12.40 -0.39 -16.14
C SER A 49 13.28 -1.01 -17.22
N ALA A 50 12.72 -1.11 -18.43
CA ALA A 50 13.52 -1.35 -19.61
C ALA A 50 14.43 -0.13 -19.74
N ILE A 51 15.71 -0.38 -19.47
CA ILE A 51 16.87 0.36 -19.96
C ILE A 51 16.71 0.78 -21.41
#